data_AF-A0A9P4RD65-F1
#
_entry.id   AF-A0A9P4RD65-F1
#
_cell.length_a   1.000
_cell.length_b   1.000
_cell.length_c   1.000
_cell.angle_alpha   90.00
_cell.angle_beta   90.00
_cell.angle_gamma   90.00
#
_symmetry.space_group_name_H-M   'P 1'
#
loop_
_entity.id
_entity.type
_entity.pdbx_description
1 polymer ?
#
loop_
_entity_poly.entity_id
_entity_poly.type
_entity_poly.pdbx_seq_one_letter_code
_entity_poly.pdbx_strand_id
1 'polypeptide(L)'
;MSRFSIRRFPVAYDYAPAPPLKMDLTPMRIRGKKRKPGAIVQPQSSALSSTSLVKRQRTSISRQGKLKKQAIAAMPTLQGLPQELLEMVFLYSMNINLPRASPDLGRKLSSTAICIEFVMRSFFHTVDHKANITSRTDTSDPKLQSELLACKFFTWSFFLNYVNKAHDALVKLRGKIKANEGVLDQDAGAFEGLWPFKFMKIRYLSFAEGFLIPEKLLHGFQTDDKVNLLYVLVSFGGEIDWQGSMAGENAIQGLKQAVLDGNERAVAALSVLVGTAKRLSTDTIRHAVVQGGCDVKTLRHLLFNAQILYSNTPREILNFHDPQVWQWAQHNGEKGKLLTGLLKKAENFSLEFYMLPGETDWAKIVPFPYSGPKFDAWASFDSVMREILTRLYSNHGRRITHGRR
;
A
#
# COMPACT_ATOMS: atom_id res chain seq x y z
N MET A 1 9.94 -6.03 62.05
CA MET A 1 11.01 -6.96 61.61
C MET A 1 10.38 -8.31 61.31
N SER A 2 10.41 -8.78 60.06
CA SER A 2 10.11 -10.18 59.73
C SER A 2 10.83 -10.54 58.41
N ARG A 3 11.65 -11.59 58.42
CA ARG A 3 12.51 -11.97 57.28
C ARG A 3 11.79 -13.02 56.44
N PHE A 4 11.36 -12.67 55.22
CA PHE A 4 10.88 -13.66 54.26
C PHE A 4 12.04 -14.27 53.47
N SER A 5 12.19 -15.59 53.57
CA SER A 5 13.25 -16.36 52.95
C SER A 5 12.85 -16.83 51.55
N ILE A 6 13.51 -16.31 50.51
CA ILE A 6 13.28 -16.73 49.12
C ILE A 6 14.00 -18.07 48.88
N ARG A 7 13.24 -19.15 48.68
CA ARG A 7 13.79 -20.43 48.20
C ARG A 7 13.95 -20.40 46.69
N ARG A 8 15.15 -20.70 46.20
CA ARG A 8 15.43 -20.93 44.77
C ARG A 8 15.02 -22.36 44.40
N PHE A 9 14.36 -22.52 43.26
CA PHE A 9 14.23 -23.81 42.55
C PHE A 9 15.00 -23.74 41.23
N PRO A 10 15.87 -24.71 40.91
CA PRO A 10 16.47 -24.84 39.60
C PRO A 10 15.63 -25.79 38.74
N VAL A 11 15.31 -25.38 37.51
CA VAL A 11 14.91 -26.30 36.44
C VAL A 11 15.67 -25.89 35.19
N ALA A 12 16.76 -26.61 34.92
CA ALA A 12 17.47 -26.52 33.64
C ALA A 12 16.82 -27.50 32.67
N TYR A 13 16.51 -27.05 31.46
CA TYR A 13 16.16 -27.91 30.33
C TYR A 13 17.29 -27.85 29.31
N ASP A 14 18.09 -28.91 29.26
CA ASP A 14 19.11 -29.10 28.23
C ASP A 14 18.45 -29.35 26.87
N TYR A 15 18.47 -28.34 25.99
CA TYR A 15 18.17 -28.51 24.58
C TYR A 15 19.43 -28.86 23.80
N ALA A 16 19.65 -30.15 23.55
CA ALA A 16 20.66 -30.62 22.62
C ALA A 16 20.28 -30.18 21.18
N PRO A 17 21.20 -29.60 20.39
CA PRO A 17 20.91 -29.19 19.02
C PRO A 17 20.83 -30.41 18.08
N ALA A 18 19.76 -30.45 17.27
CA ALA A 18 19.60 -31.47 16.24
C ALA A 18 20.65 -31.32 15.11
N PRO A 19 21.11 -32.42 14.49
CA PRO A 19 22.10 -32.37 13.41
C PRO A 19 21.51 -31.75 12.13
N PRO A 20 22.29 -30.98 11.35
CA PRO A 20 21.81 -30.34 10.13
C PRO A 20 21.55 -31.36 9.02
N LEU A 21 20.33 -31.34 8.47
CA LEU A 21 19.97 -32.09 7.28
C LEU A 21 20.75 -31.55 6.06
N LYS A 22 21.64 -32.37 5.49
CA LYS A 22 22.25 -32.10 4.19
C LYS A 22 21.16 -32.17 3.11
N MET A 23 20.87 -31.05 2.46
CA MET A 23 20.11 -31.06 1.21
C MET A 23 21.08 -31.18 0.03
N ASP A 24 21.17 -32.38 -0.54
CA ASP A 24 21.90 -32.63 -1.78
C ASP A 24 21.17 -31.94 -2.94
N LEU A 25 21.72 -30.80 -3.39
CA LEU A 25 21.20 -30.06 -4.54
C LEU A 25 21.50 -30.82 -5.83
N THR A 26 20.46 -31.16 -6.60
CA THR A 26 20.59 -31.77 -7.91
C THR A 26 21.38 -30.86 -8.87
N PRO A 27 22.45 -31.36 -9.52
CA PRO A 27 23.32 -30.50 -10.33
C PRO A 27 22.66 -30.09 -11.65
N MET A 28 22.20 -28.83 -11.73
CA MET A 28 21.77 -28.23 -13.00
C MET A 28 22.95 -28.09 -13.97
N ARG A 29 22.92 -28.84 -15.08
CA ARG A 29 23.87 -28.66 -16.20
C ARG A 29 23.61 -27.35 -16.94
N ILE A 30 24.41 -26.32 -16.64
CA ILE A 30 24.42 -25.05 -17.37
C ILE A 30 24.91 -25.29 -18.82
N ARG A 31 24.02 -25.08 -19.80
CA ARG A 31 24.32 -25.30 -21.23
C ARG A 31 25.18 -24.15 -21.78
N GLY A 32 26.42 -24.46 -22.15
CA GLY A 32 27.45 -23.48 -22.53
C GLY A 32 27.14 -22.62 -23.75
N LYS A 33 27.52 -21.34 -23.66
CA LYS A 33 27.36 -20.29 -24.68
C LYS A 33 28.49 -20.39 -25.73
N LYS A 34 28.20 -20.86 -26.95
CA LYS A 34 29.21 -21.00 -28.03
C LYS A 34 29.82 -19.64 -28.42
N ARG A 35 31.11 -19.46 -28.14
CA ARG A 35 31.97 -18.43 -28.78
C ARG A 35 32.58 -19.00 -30.06
N LYS A 36 32.67 -18.19 -31.13
CA LYS A 36 33.48 -18.47 -32.32
C LYS A 36 34.80 -17.67 -32.22
N PRO A 37 35.98 -18.29 -32.29
CA PRO A 37 37.23 -17.61 -32.61
C PRO A 37 37.48 -17.60 -34.13
N GLY A 38 38.21 -16.59 -34.61
CA GLY A 38 38.59 -16.44 -36.02
C GLY A 38 40.03 -16.90 -36.32
N ALA A 39 40.21 -17.26 -37.59
CA ALA A 39 41.43 -17.58 -38.36
C ALA A 39 42.83 -17.11 -37.88
N ILE A 40 43.80 -18.04 -37.94
CA ILE A 40 45.23 -17.91 -38.32
C ILE A 40 45.60 -19.27 -39.00
N VAL A 41 45.77 -19.41 -40.33
CA VAL A 41 46.95 -19.20 -41.21
C VAL A 41 48.14 -20.18 -41.00
N GLN A 42 48.15 -21.28 -41.79
CA GLN A 42 49.24 -21.92 -42.58
C GLN A 42 50.64 -22.27 -41.98
N PRO A 43 51.56 -23.02 -42.67
CA PRO A 43 51.49 -23.77 -43.97
C PRO A 43 52.11 -25.21 -44.00
N GLN A 44 52.25 -25.79 -45.21
CA GLN A 44 53.13 -26.92 -45.66
C GLN A 44 52.64 -28.37 -45.40
N SER A 45 52.82 -29.38 -46.29
CA SER A 45 53.34 -29.44 -47.69
C SER A 45 52.94 -30.75 -48.42
N SER A 46 53.14 -30.83 -49.76
CA SER A 46 53.21 -32.03 -50.64
C SER A 46 51.97 -32.95 -50.83
N ALA A 47 51.71 -33.60 -51.99
CA ALA A 47 52.19 -33.46 -53.38
C ALA A 47 51.32 -34.30 -54.36
N LEU A 48 51.44 -34.07 -55.70
CA LEU A 48 50.87 -34.86 -56.83
C LEU A 48 49.32 -34.90 -56.89
N SER A 49 48.57 -35.09 -57.99
CA SER A 49 48.74 -35.19 -59.47
C SER A 49 47.33 -35.14 -60.10
N SER A 50 47.01 -34.84 -61.37
CA SER A 50 47.77 -34.45 -62.59
C SER A 50 46.80 -33.88 -63.66
N THR A 51 47.36 -33.27 -64.73
CA THR A 51 46.81 -33.03 -66.10
C THR A 51 45.30 -33.22 -66.40
N SER A 52 44.65 -32.18 -66.94
CA SER A 52 44.20 -32.15 -68.36
C SER A 52 43.73 -30.75 -68.80
N LEU A 53 43.81 -30.49 -70.12
CA LEU A 53 43.44 -29.22 -70.77
C LEU A 53 42.10 -29.33 -71.49
N VAL A 54 41.14 -28.43 -71.23
CA VAL A 54 40.15 -28.02 -72.24
C VAL A 54 39.85 -26.52 -72.12
N LYS A 55 40.12 -25.76 -73.18
CA LYS A 55 39.63 -24.38 -73.37
C LYS A 55 38.12 -24.39 -73.66
N ARG A 56 37.34 -23.54 -72.99
CA ARG A 56 36.18 -22.90 -73.66
C ARG A 56 35.90 -21.50 -73.11
N GLN A 57 36.21 -20.49 -73.91
CA GLN A 57 35.72 -19.13 -73.69
C GLN A 57 34.22 -19.09 -73.97
N ARG A 58 33.44 -18.41 -73.13
CA ARG A 58 32.36 -17.54 -73.64
C ARG A 58 31.99 -16.44 -72.64
N THR A 59 32.19 -15.23 -73.14
CA THR A 59 31.64 -13.94 -72.71
C THR A 59 30.23 -13.98 -72.12
N SER A 60 30.05 -13.37 -70.94
CA SER A 60 28.91 -12.46 -70.71
C SER A 60 29.27 -11.41 -69.65
N ILE A 61 29.36 -10.15 -70.08
CA ILE A 61 29.52 -9.01 -69.17
C ILE A 61 28.14 -8.72 -68.58
N SER A 62 27.84 -9.28 -67.39
CA SER A 62 26.72 -8.78 -66.59
C SER A 62 27.23 -7.63 -65.71
N ARG A 63 26.85 -6.40 -66.09
CA ARG A 63 27.04 -5.23 -65.22
C ARG A 63 26.15 -5.41 -64.00
N GLN A 64 26.69 -5.98 -62.92
CA GLN A 64 26.05 -5.93 -61.61
C GLN A 64 25.96 -4.47 -61.17
N GLY A 65 24.82 -3.85 -61.46
CA GLY A 65 24.50 -2.52 -60.98
C GLY A 65 24.59 -2.53 -59.46
N LYS A 66 25.52 -1.73 -58.92
CA LYS A 66 25.60 -1.49 -57.47
C LYS A 66 24.29 -0.84 -57.05
N LEU A 67 23.35 -1.65 -56.57
CA LEU A 67 22.18 -1.18 -55.83
C LEU A 67 22.70 -0.30 -54.70
N LYS A 68 22.57 1.02 -54.89
CA LYS A 68 22.84 1.99 -53.83
C LYS A 68 21.90 1.59 -52.69
N LYS A 69 22.45 1.01 -51.63
CA LYS A 69 21.76 0.92 -50.35
C LYS A 69 21.44 2.35 -49.96
N GLN A 70 20.20 2.78 -50.18
CA GLN A 70 19.70 4.00 -49.58
C GLN A 70 19.89 3.81 -48.08
N ALA A 71 20.79 4.58 -47.49
CA ALA A 71 20.90 4.67 -46.06
C ALA A 71 19.61 5.34 -45.59
N ILE A 72 18.62 4.50 -45.23
CA ILE A 72 17.43 4.96 -44.52
C ILE A 72 17.98 5.67 -43.29
N ALA A 73 17.80 7.00 -43.25
CA ALA A 73 18.21 7.79 -42.10
C ALA A 73 17.55 7.16 -40.87
N ALA A 74 18.36 6.65 -39.95
CA ALA A 74 17.86 5.98 -38.77
C ALA A 74 17.02 6.99 -37.99
N MET A 75 15.69 6.86 -38.05
CA MET A 75 14.82 7.77 -37.31
C MET A 75 15.22 7.67 -35.84
N PRO A 76 15.49 8.80 -35.16
CA PRO A 76 15.90 8.78 -33.77
C PRO A 76 14.79 8.16 -32.95
N THR A 77 14.99 6.91 -32.52
CA THR A 77 14.05 6.24 -31.62
C THR A 77 14.04 6.99 -30.29
N LEU A 78 12.89 7.02 -29.62
CA LEU A 78 12.75 7.68 -28.33
C LEU A 78 13.82 7.19 -27.31
N GLN A 79 14.16 5.90 -27.35
CA GLN A 79 15.19 5.28 -26.52
C GLN A 79 16.61 5.84 -26.74
N GLY A 80 16.90 6.34 -27.95
CA GLY A 80 18.18 6.95 -28.34
C GLY A 80 18.36 8.40 -27.87
N LEU A 81 17.33 9.02 -27.27
CA LEU A 81 17.47 10.34 -26.68
C LEU A 81 18.36 10.33 -25.42
N PRO A 82 19.05 11.46 -25.13
CA PRO A 82 19.63 11.76 -23.82
C PRO A 82 18.61 11.58 -22.69
N GLN A 83 19.09 11.22 -21.50
CA GLN A 83 18.21 10.93 -20.35
C GLN A 83 17.42 12.17 -19.93
N GLU A 84 18.04 13.34 -19.97
CA GLU A 84 17.49 14.63 -19.59
C GLU A 84 16.26 14.98 -20.45
N LEU A 85 16.36 14.74 -21.77
CA LEU A 85 15.24 14.96 -22.70
C LEU A 85 14.11 13.95 -22.48
N LEU A 86 14.44 12.70 -22.14
CA LEU A 86 13.44 11.68 -21.77
C LEU A 86 12.70 12.06 -20.49
N GLU A 87 13.44 12.52 -19.47
CA GLU A 87 12.90 12.97 -18.19
C GLU A 87 11.99 14.21 -18.37
N MET A 88 12.40 15.17 -19.21
CA MET A 88 11.55 16.31 -19.59
C MET A 88 10.27 15.89 -20.32
N VAL A 89 10.37 15.02 -21.33
CA VAL A 89 9.20 14.51 -22.08
C VAL A 89 8.26 13.73 -21.16
N PHE A 90 8.79 12.93 -20.24
CA PHE A 90 8.00 12.19 -19.26
C PHE A 90 7.25 13.13 -18.31
N LEU A 91 7.94 14.07 -17.67
CA LEU A 91 7.34 15.02 -16.73
C LEU A 91 6.41 16.06 -17.38
N TYR A 92 6.54 16.29 -18.70
CA TYR A 92 5.63 17.14 -19.47
C TYR A 92 4.37 16.37 -19.91
N SER A 93 4.53 15.15 -20.42
CA SER A 93 3.40 14.31 -20.86
C SER A 93 2.59 13.71 -19.72
N MET A 94 3.15 13.65 -18.51
CA MET A 94 2.59 13.02 -17.31
C MET A 94 2.13 11.56 -17.51
N ASN A 95 2.62 10.89 -18.57
CA ASN A 95 2.11 9.58 -18.99
C ASN A 95 2.90 8.44 -18.33
N ILE A 96 2.33 7.85 -17.27
CA ILE A 96 2.89 6.71 -16.53
C ILE A 96 3.14 5.45 -17.38
N ASN A 97 2.53 5.35 -18.57
CA ASN A 97 2.80 4.24 -19.48
C ASN A 97 4.15 4.36 -20.20
N LEU A 98 4.76 5.56 -20.24
CA LEU A 98 6.05 5.78 -20.90
C LEU A 98 7.21 4.96 -20.29
N PRO A 99 7.45 4.96 -18.96
CA PRO A 99 8.42 4.05 -18.34
C PRO A 99 8.00 2.58 -18.38
N ARG A 100 6.70 2.27 -18.55
CA ARG A 100 6.18 0.90 -18.66
C ARG A 100 6.35 0.30 -20.07
N ALA A 101 6.43 1.14 -21.10
CA ALA A 101 6.52 0.71 -22.51
C ALA A 101 7.84 0.00 -22.88
N SER A 102 8.92 0.20 -22.11
CA SER A 102 10.19 -0.51 -22.30
C SER A 102 11.00 -0.54 -21.00
N PRO A 103 11.62 -1.67 -20.63
CA PRO A 103 12.51 -1.75 -19.45
C PRO A 103 13.67 -0.75 -19.47
N ASP A 104 14.17 -0.37 -20.66
CA ASP A 104 15.26 0.61 -20.77
C ASP A 104 14.77 2.05 -20.56
N LEU A 105 13.56 2.38 -21.02
CA LEU A 105 12.92 3.66 -20.69
C LEU A 105 12.59 3.70 -19.19
N GLY A 106 12.03 2.62 -18.64
CA GLY A 106 11.80 2.48 -17.21
C GLY A 106 13.06 2.72 -16.38
N ARG A 107 14.19 2.12 -16.75
CA ARG A 107 15.47 2.33 -16.05
C ARG A 107 15.96 3.78 -16.12
N LYS A 108 15.87 4.44 -17.28
CA LYS A 108 16.25 5.86 -17.45
C LYS A 108 15.32 6.81 -16.68
N LEU A 109 14.03 6.50 -16.55
CA LEU A 109 13.01 7.37 -15.97
C LEU A 109 12.69 7.11 -14.49
N SER A 110 13.23 6.03 -13.90
CA SER A 110 12.97 5.66 -12.49
C SER A 110 13.98 6.25 -11.50
N SER A 111 14.63 7.37 -11.84
CA SER A 111 15.51 8.08 -10.91
C SER A 111 14.66 8.68 -9.77
N THR A 112 15.16 8.63 -8.53
CA THR A 112 14.37 9.04 -7.34
C THR A 112 13.87 10.48 -7.45
N ALA A 113 14.67 11.38 -8.00
CA ALA A 113 14.29 12.78 -8.24
C ALA A 113 13.08 12.89 -9.18
N ILE A 114 13.03 12.10 -10.25
CA ILE A 114 11.95 12.09 -11.24
C ILE A 114 10.69 11.43 -10.69
N CYS A 115 10.81 10.30 -9.97
CA CYS A 115 9.65 9.69 -9.30
C CYS A 115 9.02 10.64 -8.27
N ILE A 116 9.84 11.31 -7.47
CA ILE A 116 9.38 12.31 -6.48
C ILE A 116 8.79 13.54 -7.17
N GLU A 117 9.36 14.02 -8.27
CA GLU A 117 8.82 15.16 -9.04
C GLU A 117 7.49 14.81 -9.74
N PHE A 118 7.37 13.60 -10.28
CA PHE A 118 6.14 13.11 -10.88
C PHE A 118 5.01 13.00 -9.84
N VAL A 119 5.30 12.47 -8.64
CA VAL A 119 4.35 12.46 -7.51
C VAL A 119 4.03 13.87 -7.02
N MET A 120 5.00 14.80 -6.94
CA MET A 120 4.71 16.21 -6.64
C MET A 120 3.74 16.83 -7.64
N ARG A 121 3.84 16.50 -8.93
CA ARG A 121 2.92 16.99 -9.98
C ARG A 121 1.53 16.34 -9.92
N SER A 122 1.43 15.05 -9.61
CA SER A 122 0.15 14.33 -9.54
C SER A 122 -0.62 14.49 -8.22
N PHE A 123 0.04 14.96 -7.16
CA PHE A 123 -0.57 15.18 -5.84
C PHE A 123 -0.43 16.64 -5.39
N PHE A 124 0.79 17.11 -5.10
CA PHE A 124 0.94 18.45 -4.51
C PHE A 124 0.50 19.59 -5.45
N HIS A 125 0.92 19.59 -6.72
CA HIS A 125 0.65 20.70 -7.64
C HIS A 125 -0.78 20.75 -8.21
N THR A 126 -1.63 19.76 -7.96
CA THR A 126 -3.00 19.72 -8.49
C THR A 126 -3.96 20.67 -7.76
N VAL A 127 -3.52 21.33 -6.68
CA VAL A 127 -4.42 22.11 -5.83
C VAL A 127 -3.74 23.42 -5.36
N ASP A 128 -4.34 24.59 -5.61
CA ASP A 128 -3.68 25.87 -5.33
C ASP A 128 -3.47 26.11 -3.82
N HIS A 129 -2.23 26.04 -3.34
CA HIS A 129 -1.89 26.24 -1.92
C HIS A 129 -1.88 27.71 -1.47
N LYS A 130 -2.04 28.68 -2.38
CA LYS A 130 -2.11 30.12 -2.08
C LYS A 130 -3.54 30.63 -1.91
N ALA A 131 -4.49 30.05 -2.64
CA ALA A 131 -5.91 30.37 -2.49
C ALA A 131 -6.45 30.07 -1.07
N ASN A 132 -7.53 30.76 -0.69
CA ASN A 132 -8.31 30.39 0.48
C ASN A 132 -8.95 29.02 0.26
N ILE A 133 -9.13 28.26 1.36
CA ILE A 133 -9.62 26.86 1.32
C ILE A 133 -10.98 26.75 0.61
N THR A 134 -11.83 27.78 0.71
CA THR A 134 -13.16 27.84 0.10
C THR A 134 -13.16 28.14 -1.41
N SER A 135 -12.09 28.69 -1.96
CA SER A 135 -11.99 29.06 -3.38
C SER A 135 -10.93 28.21 -4.12
N ARG A 136 -10.57 27.07 -3.54
CA ARG A 136 -9.43 26.26 -3.97
C ARG A 136 -9.80 25.40 -5.17
N THR A 137 -9.16 25.63 -6.31
CA THR A 137 -9.26 24.72 -7.46
C THR A 137 -8.49 23.43 -7.17
N ASP A 138 -9.10 22.31 -7.55
CA ASP A 138 -8.56 20.95 -7.40
C ASP A 138 -8.67 20.24 -8.75
N THR A 139 -7.52 19.88 -9.32
CA THR A 139 -7.39 19.19 -10.62
C THR A 139 -6.85 17.76 -10.45
N SER A 140 -6.97 17.19 -9.25
CA SER A 140 -6.39 15.89 -8.93
C SER A 140 -7.07 14.75 -9.70
N ASP A 141 -6.26 13.89 -10.34
CA ASP A 141 -6.73 12.69 -11.05
C ASP A 141 -6.63 11.46 -10.13
N PRO A 142 -7.75 10.90 -9.63
CA PRO A 142 -7.73 9.73 -8.76
C PRO A 142 -7.19 8.48 -9.46
N LYS A 143 -7.34 8.35 -10.78
CA LYS A 143 -6.80 7.21 -11.52
C LYS A 143 -5.29 7.27 -11.57
N LEU A 144 -4.71 8.41 -11.96
CA LEU A 144 -3.26 8.59 -11.97
C LEU A 144 -2.64 8.44 -10.58
N GLN A 145 -3.28 8.98 -9.53
CA GLN A 145 -2.83 8.78 -8.15
C GLN A 145 -2.87 7.29 -7.74
N SER A 146 -3.94 6.56 -8.08
CA SER A 146 -4.05 5.12 -7.83
C SER A 146 -2.93 4.33 -8.52
N GLU A 147 -2.67 4.61 -9.79
CA GLU A 147 -1.60 3.95 -10.55
C GLU A 147 -0.19 4.28 -10.02
N LEU A 148 0.00 5.46 -9.43
CA LEU A 148 1.23 5.86 -8.74
C LEU A 148 1.42 5.13 -7.41
N LEU A 149 0.38 5.06 -6.58
CA LEU A 149 0.40 4.31 -5.32
C LEU A 149 0.71 2.83 -5.56
N ALA A 150 0.19 2.26 -6.66
CA ALA A 150 0.44 0.87 -7.06
C ALA A 150 1.88 0.60 -7.51
N CYS A 151 2.65 1.61 -7.93
CA CYS A 151 4.04 1.41 -8.37
C CYS A 151 4.94 0.85 -7.26
N LYS A 152 5.91 0.01 -7.64
CA LYS A 152 6.82 -0.66 -6.69
C LYS A 152 7.68 0.30 -5.88
N PHE A 153 8.03 1.47 -6.42
CA PHE A 153 8.82 2.49 -5.71
C PHE A 153 8.05 3.21 -4.60
N PHE A 154 6.71 3.17 -4.62
CA PHE A 154 5.89 3.88 -3.64
C PHE A 154 5.81 3.05 -2.35
N THR A 155 6.82 3.25 -1.49
CA THR A 155 6.98 2.66 -0.16
C THR A 155 6.63 3.67 0.93
N TRP A 156 6.63 3.24 2.20
CA TRP A 156 6.50 4.15 3.35
C TRP A 156 7.60 5.21 3.41
N SER A 157 8.87 4.79 3.24
CA SER A 157 10.01 5.70 3.17
C SER A 157 9.93 6.70 2.01
N PHE A 158 9.42 6.27 0.84
CA PHE A 158 9.15 7.17 -0.29
C PHE A 158 8.01 8.16 0.04
N PHE A 159 6.94 7.69 0.68
CA PHE A 159 5.82 8.55 1.12
C PHE A 159 6.29 9.64 2.09
N LEU A 160 7.09 9.32 3.11
CA LEU A 160 7.63 10.31 4.04
C LEU A 160 8.56 11.32 3.35
N ASN A 161 9.36 10.88 2.37
CA ASN A 161 10.18 11.78 1.54
C ASN A 161 9.30 12.73 0.69
N TYR A 162 8.21 12.23 0.11
CA TYR A 162 7.21 13.06 -0.57
C TYR A 162 6.58 14.09 0.39
N VAL A 163 6.16 13.68 1.60
CA VAL A 163 5.62 14.59 2.63
C VAL A 163 6.59 15.74 2.93
N ASN A 164 7.88 15.44 3.11
CA ASN A 164 8.91 16.45 3.37
C ASN A 164 9.13 17.38 2.17
N LYS A 165 9.25 16.87 0.94
CA LYS A 165 9.38 17.75 -0.25
C LYS A 165 8.14 18.62 -0.46
N ALA A 166 6.95 18.10 -0.15
CA ALA A 166 5.69 18.83 -0.21
C ALA A 166 5.62 19.93 0.86
N HIS A 167 6.11 19.65 2.08
CA HIS A 167 6.28 20.66 3.14
C HIS A 167 7.24 21.78 2.70
N ASP A 168 8.44 21.43 2.22
CA ASP A 168 9.44 22.39 1.72
C ASP A 168 8.89 23.27 0.61
N ALA A 169 8.12 22.69 -0.32
CA ALA A 169 7.47 23.42 -1.39
C ALA A 169 6.40 24.39 -0.86
N LEU A 170 5.60 23.99 0.13
CA LEU A 170 4.60 24.85 0.77
C LEU A 170 5.26 26.04 1.50
N VAL A 171 6.32 25.79 2.27
CA VAL A 171 7.09 26.83 2.97
C VAL A 171 7.67 27.83 1.98
N LYS A 172 8.25 27.36 0.86
CA LYS A 172 8.75 28.24 -0.21
C LYS A 172 7.65 29.04 -0.89
N LEU A 173 6.46 28.46 -1.10
CA LEU A 173 5.32 29.14 -1.75
C LEU A 173 4.66 30.21 -0.88
N ARG A 174 4.70 30.07 0.46
CA ARG A 174 4.10 31.00 1.43
C ARG A 174 5.10 32.01 2.00
N GLY A 175 6.40 31.74 1.88
CA GLY A 175 7.47 32.59 2.41
C GLY A 175 7.48 32.64 3.95
N LYS A 176 8.34 33.50 4.52
CA LYS A 176 8.49 33.64 5.98
C LYS A 176 7.32 34.32 6.71
N ILE A 177 6.29 34.76 5.98
CA ILE A 177 5.34 35.79 6.45
C ILE A 177 4.18 35.23 7.31
N LYS A 178 4.01 33.90 7.40
CA LYS A 178 2.95 33.25 8.23
C LYS A 178 3.45 32.32 9.34
N ALA A 179 4.69 32.48 9.81
CA ALA A 179 5.18 31.76 11.00
C ALA A 179 4.40 32.10 12.30
N ASN A 180 3.64 33.21 12.32
CA ASN A 180 2.88 33.65 13.50
C ASN A 180 1.42 33.13 13.55
N GLU A 181 0.91 32.52 12.47
CA GLU A 181 -0.37 31.79 12.50
C GLU A 181 -0.06 30.30 12.67
N GLY A 182 0.02 29.82 13.92
CA GLY A 182 0.48 28.47 14.30
C GLY A 182 -0.41 27.31 13.83
N VAL A 183 -0.54 27.14 12.52
CA VAL A 183 -1.51 26.26 11.84
C VAL A 183 -0.83 25.23 10.92
N LEU A 184 0.44 25.42 10.52
CA LEU A 184 1.06 24.68 9.40
C LEU A 184 2.51 24.18 9.59
N ASP A 185 2.93 23.94 10.83
CA ASP A 185 4.24 23.33 11.14
C ASP A 185 4.12 21.80 11.33
N GLN A 186 3.61 21.10 10.31
CA GLN A 186 3.52 19.64 10.31
C GLN A 186 4.21 19.08 9.08
N ASP A 187 5.36 18.47 9.32
CA ASP A 187 6.23 17.76 8.39
C ASP A 187 5.98 16.23 8.47
N ALA A 188 6.93 15.39 8.05
CA ALA A 188 6.83 13.95 8.24
C ALA A 188 6.71 13.50 9.71
N GLY A 189 7.16 14.30 10.68
CA GLY A 189 7.04 14.01 12.12
C GLY A 189 5.59 13.94 12.60
N ALA A 190 4.64 14.58 11.90
CA ALA A 190 3.21 14.46 12.23
C ALA A 190 2.64 13.05 12.00
N PHE A 191 3.35 12.17 11.28
CA PHE A 191 3.03 10.75 11.14
C PHE A 191 3.60 9.88 12.27
N GLU A 192 4.40 10.44 13.19
CA GLU A 192 4.92 9.70 14.35
C GLU A 192 3.78 9.23 15.27
N GLY A 193 3.79 7.94 15.60
CA GLY A 193 2.71 7.26 16.33
C GLY A 193 1.41 7.06 15.53
N LEU A 194 1.33 7.57 14.29
CA LEU A 194 0.20 7.39 13.37
C LEU A 194 -1.15 7.82 13.94
N TRP A 195 -1.17 8.97 14.61
CA TRP A 195 -2.39 9.57 15.15
C TRP A 195 -3.15 10.36 14.07
N PRO A 196 -4.34 9.93 13.59
CA PRO A 196 -5.00 10.59 12.47
C PRO A 196 -5.34 12.05 12.77
N PHE A 197 -5.75 12.39 14.01
CA PHE A 197 -6.00 13.79 14.41
C PHE A 197 -4.79 14.73 14.25
N LYS A 198 -3.55 14.18 14.20
CA LYS A 198 -2.35 14.93 13.81
C LYS A 198 -2.31 15.04 12.29
N PHE A 199 -1.96 13.97 11.58
CA PHE A 199 -1.64 14.03 10.16
C PHE A 199 -2.82 14.40 9.24
N MET A 200 -4.08 14.25 9.66
CA MET A 200 -5.26 14.75 8.92
C MET A 200 -5.34 16.29 8.87
N LYS A 201 -4.53 17.00 9.68
CA LYS A 201 -4.37 18.46 9.57
C LYS A 201 -3.49 18.86 8.38
N ILE A 202 -2.75 17.92 7.78
CA ILE A 202 -1.88 18.15 6.63
C ILE A 202 -2.71 18.29 5.35
N ARG A 203 -3.17 19.51 5.06
CA ARG A 203 -4.03 19.82 3.90
C ARG A 203 -3.29 19.97 2.56
N TYR A 204 -1.99 19.73 2.52
CA TYR A 204 -1.15 19.92 1.33
C TYR A 204 -0.83 18.63 0.54
N LEU A 205 -1.20 17.44 1.05
CA LEU A 205 -0.90 16.17 0.39
C LEU A 205 -1.89 15.82 -0.75
N SER A 206 -3.05 16.47 -0.80
CA SER A 206 -3.91 16.52 -1.99
C SER A 206 -4.24 15.14 -2.60
N PHE A 207 -4.65 14.20 -1.76
CA PHE A 207 -5.23 12.94 -2.22
C PHE A 207 -6.59 13.20 -2.89
N ALA A 208 -6.76 12.71 -4.11
CA ALA A 208 -7.98 12.86 -4.91
C ALA A 208 -9.15 12.07 -4.34
N GLU A 209 -10.37 12.61 -4.40
CA GLU A 209 -11.58 11.86 -4.02
C GLU A 209 -11.73 10.61 -4.90
N GLY A 210 -11.88 9.43 -4.29
CA GLY A 210 -12.01 8.16 -4.99
C GLY A 210 -10.70 7.51 -5.47
N PHE A 211 -9.53 7.91 -4.94
CA PHE A 211 -8.29 7.16 -5.19
C PHE A 211 -8.37 5.75 -4.59
N LEU A 212 -7.76 4.78 -5.27
CA LEU A 212 -7.80 3.36 -4.92
C LEU A 212 -6.56 2.93 -4.14
N ILE A 213 -6.76 2.12 -3.11
CA ILE A 213 -5.68 1.50 -2.34
C ILE A 213 -5.09 0.32 -3.12
N PRO A 214 -3.78 0.28 -3.35
CA PRO A 214 -3.14 -0.79 -4.11
C PRO A 214 -3.29 -2.18 -3.47
N GLU A 215 -3.57 -3.20 -4.29
CA GLU A 215 -3.62 -4.61 -3.87
C GLU A 215 -2.39 -5.04 -3.07
N LYS A 216 -1.18 -4.58 -3.46
CA LYS A 216 0.09 -4.85 -2.76
C LYS A 216 0.09 -4.46 -1.27
N LEU A 217 -0.86 -3.63 -0.81
CA LEU A 217 -1.03 -3.20 0.57
C LEU A 217 -2.15 -3.96 1.31
N LEU A 218 -3.05 -4.66 0.60
CA LEU A 218 -4.28 -5.24 1.17
C LEU A 218 -4.11 -6.65 1.78
N HIS A 219 -2.96 -7.31 1.56
CA HIS A 219 -2.64 -8.64 2.09
C HIS A 219 -1.16 -8.73 2.50
N GLY A 220 -0.78 -9.65 3.39
CA GLY A 220 0.63 -9.97 3.71
C GLY A 220 1.38 -8.88 4.49
N PHE A 221 1.07 -8.74 5.78
CA PHE A 221 1.50 -7.65 6.67
C PHE A 221 2.85 -7.88 7.36
N GLN A 222 3.85 -8.34 6.58
CA GLN A 222 5.16 -8.76 7.08
C GLN A 222 6.06 -7.62 7.59
N THR A 223 5.71 -6.36 7.35
CA THR A 223 6.51 -5.19 7.72
C THR A 223 5.63 -4.03 8.17
N ASP A 224 6.06 -3.30 9.20
CA ASP A 224 5.34 -2.14 9.71
C ASP A 224 5.16 -1.05 8.65
N ASP A 225 6.19 -0.76 7.84
CA ASP A 225 6.14 0.18 6.70
C ASP A 225 4.87 0.00 5.84
N LYS A 226 4.56 -1.26 5.48
CA LYS A 226 3.40 -1.59 4.65
C LYS A 226 2.08 -1.32 5.37
N VAL A 227 2.00 -1.66 6.65
CA VAL A 227 0.82 -1.45 7.50
C VAL A 227 0.60 0.04 7.77
N ASN A 228 1.68 0.78 8.01
CA ASN A 228 1.69 2.22 8.24
C ASN A 228 1.22 2.98 7.00
N LEU A 229 1.74 2.62 5.82
CA LEU A 229 1.29 3.17 4.55
C LEU A 229 -0.19 2.85 4.27
N LEU A 230 -0.63 1.60 4.48
CA LEU A 230 -2.04 1.23 4.35
C LEU A 230 -2.92 2.10 5.27
N TYR A 231 -2.59 2.15 6.57
CA TYR A 231 -3.36 2.89 7.57
C TYR A 231 -3.51 4.37 7.21
N VAL A 232 -2.42 5.01 6.79
CA VAL A 232 -2.43 6.42 6.35
C VAL A 232 -3.30 6.64 5.11
N LEU A 233 -3.23 5.76 4.11
CA LEU A 233 -4.07 5.87 2.91
C LEU A 233 -5.56 5.66 3.24
N VAL A 234 -5.90 4.77 4.18
CA VAL A 234 -7.28 4.64 4.68
C VAL A 234 -7.75 5.92 5.37
N SER A 235 -6.95 6.51 6.25
CA SER A 235 -7.27 7.77 6.92
C SER A 235 -7.50 8.92 5.93
N PHE A 236 -6.71 8.99 4.85
CA PHE A 236 -6.92 9.97 3.76
C PHE A 236 -8.11 9.66 2.83
N GLY A 237 -8.84 8.57 3.06
CA GLY A 237 -10.08 8.25 2.34
C GLY A 237 -9.90 7.39 1.09
N GLY A 238 -8.83 6.59 1.00
CA GLY A 238 -8.65 5.64 -0.09
C GLY A 238 -9.75 4.58 -0.12
N GLU A 239 -10.26 4.28 -1.32
CA GLU A 239 -11.30 3.27 -1.57
C GLU A 239 -10.67 1.93 -2.04
N ILE A 240 -11.46 0.86 -2.05
CA ILE A 240 -11.11 -0.43 -2.67
C ILE A 240 -11.89 -0.56 -3.98
N ASP A 241 -11.24 -1.05 -5.04
CA ASP A 241 -11.94 -1.51 -6.23
C ASP A 241 -12.54 -2.90 -5.98
N TRP A 242 -13.87 -2.97 -6.01
CA TRP A 242 -14.65 -4.21 -5.81
C TRP A 242 -15.17 -4.82 -7.11
N GLN A 243 -14.90 -4.22 -8.28
CA GLN A 243 -15.50 -4.60 -9.56
C GLN A 243 -14.47 -4.88 -10.65
N GLY A 244 -13.36 -4.15 -10.70
CA GLY A 244 -12.32 -4.26 -11.73
C GLY A 244 -11.10 -5.11 -11.35
N SER A 245 -10.99 -5.59 -10.12
CA SER A 245 -9.79 -6.25 -9.59
C SER A 245 -10.07 -7.17 -8.40
N MET A 246 -9.04 -7.88 -7.93
CA MET A 246 -9.12 -8.80 -6.79
C MET A 246 -8.93 -8.08 -5.44
N ALA A 247 -8.79 -6.76 -5.45
CA ALA A 247 -8.54 -5.93 -4.26
C ALA A 247 -9.55 -6.18 -3.13
N GLY A 248 -10.84 -6.34 -3.46
CA GLY A 248 -11.89 -6.69 -2.51
C GLY A 248 -11.68 -8.03 -1.79
N GLU A 249 -11.37 -9.09 -2.53
CA GLU A 249 -11.10 -10.41 -1.94
C GLU A 249 -9.79 -10.41 -1.14
N ASN A 250 -8.75 -9.77 -1.70
CA ASN A 250 -7.45 -9.60 -1.05
C ASN A 250 -7.58 -8.86 0.29
N ALA A 251 -8.45 -7.86 0.40
CA ALA A 251 -8.71 -7.15 1.65
C ALA A 251 -9.47 -7.98 2.69
N ILE A 252 -10.42 -8.83 2.28
CA ILE A 252 -11.13 -9.75 3.18
C ILE A 252 -10.18 -10.84 3.69
N GLN A 253 -9.38 -11.44 2.81
CA GLN A 253 -8.36 -12.42 3.18
C GLN A 253 -7.27 -11.78 4.05
N GLY A 254 -6.83 -10.57 3.69
CA GLY A 254 -5.91 -9.77 4.48
C GLY A 254 -6.44 -9.45 5.87
N LEU A 255 -7.72 -9.11 6.01
CA LEU A 255 -8.35 -8.82 7.30
C LEU A 255 -8.33 -10.07 8.20
N LYS A 256 -8.69 -11.23 7.63
CA LYS A 256 -8.61 -12.53 8.33
C LYS A 256 -7.17 -12.86 8.76
N GLN A 257 -6.19 -12.64 7.88
CA GLN A 257 -4.77 -12.88 8.20
C GLN A 257 -4.26 -11.90 9.27
N ALA A 258 -4.57 -10.61 9.17
CA ALA A 258 -4.17 -9.59 10.14
C ALA A 258 -4.71 -9.86 11.54
N VAL A 259 -5.90 -10.47 11.65
CA VAL A 259 -6.47 -10.94 12.91
C VAL A 259 -5.67 -12.11 13.49
N LEU A 260 -5.30 -13.10 12.66
CA LEU A 260 -4.47 -14.23 13.10
C LEU A 260 -3.05 -13.80 13.51
N ASP A 261 -2.49 -12.82 12.80
CA ASP A 261 -1.19 -12.22 13.08
C ASP A 261 -1.22 -11.28 14.32
N GLY A 262 -2.39 -11.00 14.90
CA GLY A 262 -2.56 -10.04 16.00
C GLY A 262 -2.25 -8.58 15.61
N ASN A 263 -2.23 -8.27 14.30
CA ASN A 263 -1.82 -6.97 13.78
C ASN A 263 -2.97 -5.95 13.87
N GLU A 264 -3.13 -5.35 15.06
CA GLU A 264 -4.19 -4.39 15.37
C GLU A 264 -4.30 -3.26 14.32
N ARG A 265 -3.18 -2.74 13.81
CA ARG A 265 -3.20 -1.61 12.86
C ARG A 265 -3.64 -2.02 11.45
N ALA A 266 -3.27 -3.21 10.98
CA ALA A 266 -3.80 -3.76 9.74
C ALA A 266 -5.31 -4.06 9.88
N VAL A 267 -5.74 -4.63 11.01
CA VAL A 267 -7.17 -4.86 11.31
C VAL A 267 -7.93 -3.53 11.36
N ALA A 268 -7.40 -2.49 11.99
CA ALA A 268 -8.01 -1.15 12.05
C ALA A 268 -8.29 -0.59 10.64
N ALA A 269 -7.27 -0.61 9.77
CA ALA A 269 -7.36 -0.09 8.41
C ALA A 269 -8.32 -0.91 7.54
N LEU A 270 -8.20 -2.24 7.55
CA LEU A 270 -9.01 -3.12 6.70
C LEU A 270 -10.46 -3.24 7.17
N SER A 271 -10.73 -3.21 8.48
CA SER A 271 -12.11 -3.21 9.01
C SER A 271 -12.88 -1.99 8.48
N VAL A 272 -12.21 -0.85 8.39
CA VAL A 272 -12.76 0.37 7.80
C VAL A 272 -13.05 0.20 6.31
N LEU A 273 -12.09 -0.27 5.51
CA LEU A 273 -12.28 -0.44 4.06
C LEU A 273 -13.37 -1.46 3.68
N VAL A 274 -13.38 -2.61 4.37
CA VAL A 274 -14.40 -3.65 4.20
C VAL A 274 -15.74 -3.16 4.76
N GLY A 275 -15.71 -2.33 5.80
CA GLY A 275 -16.87 -1.73 6.44
C GLY A 275 -17.56 -0.66 5.59
N THR A 276 -16.84 0.31 5.03
CA THR A 276 -17.42 1.37 4.18
C THR A 276 -18.03 0.79 2.90
N ALA A 277 -17.47 -0.30 2.39
CA ALA A 277 -18.02 -1.10 1.29
C ALA A 277 -19.23 -1.98 1.67
N LYS A 278 -19.64 -2.00 2.95
CA LYS A 278 -20.70 -2.85 3.51
C LYS A 278 -20.46 -4.36 3.28
N ARG A 279 -19.20 -4.78 3.29
CA ARG A 279 -18.76 -6.18 3.10
C ARG A 279 -18.36 -6.90 4.39
N LEU A 280 -18.41 -6.22 5.53
CA LEU A 280 -18.10 -6.82 6.83
C LEU A 280 -19.26 -7.74 7.27
N SER A 281 -18.93 -8.98 7.62
CA SER A 281 -19.92 -10.06 7.81
C SER A 281 -19.74 -10.81 9.13
N THR A 282 -20.77 -11.60 9.48
CA THR A 282 -20.74 -12.56 10.60
C THR A 282 -19.53 -13.48 10.53
N ASP A 283 -19.15 -13.93 9.32
CA ASP A 283 -18.01 -14.81 9.10
C ASP A 283 -16.67 -14.17 9.53
N THR A 284 -16.49 -12.86 9.29
CA THR A 284 -15.30 -12.14 9.74
C THR A 284 -15.24 -12.05 11.27
N ILE A 285 -16.37 -11.79 11.94
CA ILE A 285 -16.46 -11.74 13.41
C ILE A 285 -16.19 -13.13 14.00
N ARG A 286 -16.82 -14.17 13.43
CA ARG A 286 -16.65 -15.57 13.82
C ARG A 286 -15.20 -16.02 13.65
N HIS A 287 -14.54 -15.67 12.54
CA HIS A 287 -13.12 -15.92 12.32
C HIS A 287 -12.26 -15.31 13.43
N ALA A 288 -12.52 -14.05 13.82
CA ALA A 288 -11.77 -13.38 14.87
C ALA A 288 -11.99 -13.95 16.28
N VAL A 289 -13.20 -14.42 16.58
CA VAL A 289 -13.53 -15.06 17.86
C VAL A 289 -12.95 -16.48 17.91
N VAL A 290 -13.28 -17.32 16.94
CA VAL A 290 -13.02 -18.77 16.97
C VAL A 290 -11.58 -19.10 16.60
N GLN A 291 -11.02 -18.46 15.55
CA GLN A 291 -9.65 -18.72 15.09
C GLN A 291 -8.66 -17.70 15.66
N GLY A 292 -9.04 -16.42 15.75
CA GLY A 292 -8.23 -15.35 16.35
C GLY A 292 -8.19 -15.33 17.88
N GLY A 293 -8.84 -16.29 18.57
CA GLY A 293 -8.80 -16.42 20.03
C GLY A 293 -9.45 -15.26 20.81
N CYS A 294 -10.30 -14.47 20.14
CA CYS A 294 -10.99 -13.31 20.69
C CYS A 294 -10.03 -12.29 21.35
N ASP A 295 -9.00 -11.86 20.62
CA ASP A 295 -8.22 -10.69 21.03
C ASP A 295 -9.10 -9.43 21.04
N VAL A 296 -9.15 -8.75 22.18
CA VAL A 296 -10.00 -7.59 22.43
C VAL A 296 -9.60 -6.41 21.55
N LYS A 297 -8.30 -6.27 21.24
CA LYS A 297 -7.79 -5.12 20.48
C LYS A 297 -8.27 -5.16 19.03
N THR A 298 -8.03 -6.28 18.34
CA THR A 298 -8.55 -6.50 16.98
C THR A 298 -10.07 -6.55 16.94
N LEU A 299 -10.72 -7.20 17.91
CA LEU A 299 -12.18 -7.28 17.98
C LEU A 299 -12.86 -5.92 18.20
N ARG A 300 -12.25 -4.98 18.95
CA ARG A 300 -12.72 -3.59 19.09
C ARG A 300 -12.92 -2.95 17.72
N HIS A 301 -11.90 -2.99 16.85
CA HIS A 301 -11.99 -2.42 15.51
C HIS A 301 -13.10 -3.07 14.69
N LEU A 302 -13.16 -4.41 14.68
CA LEU A 302 -14.18 -5.17 13.95
C LEU A 302 -15.61 -4.83 14.41
N LEU A 303 -15.89 -4.90 15.71
CA LEU A 303 -17.23 -4.64 16.25
C LEU A 303 -17.64 -3.17 16.16
N PHE A 304 -16.69 -2.24 16.30
CA PHE A 304 -16.96 -0.81 16.12
C PHE A 304 -17.34 -0.47 14.67
N ASN A 305 -16.76 -1.17 13.69
CA ASN A 305 -17.19 -1.10 12.30
C ASN A 305 -18.56 -1.77 12.08
N ALA A 306 -18.75 -2.96 12.67
CA ALA A 306 -19.96 -3.76 12.48
C ALA A 306 -21.22 -3.06 13.04
N GLN A 307 -21.15 -2.39 14.20
CA GLN A 307 -22.30 -1.70 14.78
C GLN A 307 -22.88 -0.60 13.87
N ILE A 308 -22.03 0.10 13.11
CA ILE A 308 -22.44 1.16 12.17
C ILE A 308 -23.23 0.57 11.00
N LEU A 309 -22.97 -0.70 10.66
CA LEU A 309 -23.62 -1.41 9.57
C LEU A 309 -24.88 -2.17 10.01
N TYR A 310 -24.96 -2.59 11.27
CA TYR A 310 -25.93 -3.57 11.74
C TYR A 310 -27.39 -3.20 11.46
N SER A 311 -27.79 -1.94 11.66
CA SER A 311 -29.19 -1.51 11.40
C SER A 311 -29.61 -1.57 9.93
N ASN A 312 -28.63 -1.52 9.02
CA ASN A 312 -28.84 -1.37 7.57
C ASN A 312 -28.37 -2.60 6.78
N THR A 313 -27.98 -3.68 7.47
CA THR A 313 -27.43 -4.91 6.88
C THR A 313 -28.35 -6.09 7.21
N PRO A 314 -28.76 -6.92 6.23
CA PRO A 314 -29.53 -8.12 6.50
C PRO A 314 -28.84 -9.04 7.51
N ARG A 315 -29.64 -9.63 8.42
CA ARG A 315 -29.13 -10.58 9.44
C ARG A 315 -28.44 -11.81 8.87
N GLU A 316 -28.73 -12.17 7.62
CA GLU A 316 -28.03 -13.22 6.89
C GLU A 316 -26.54 -12.89 6.65
N ILE A 317 -26.22 -11.60 6.49
CA ILE A 317 -24.86 -11.11 6.23
C ILE A 317 -24.15 -10.76 7.55
N LEU A 318 -24.84 -10.08 8.47
CA LEU A 318 -24.28 -9.62 9.74
C LEU A 318 -25.25 -9.89 10.90
N ASN A 319 -24.88 -10.84 11.76
CA ASN A 319 -25.64 -11.26 12.93
C ASN A 319 -24.77 -11.31 14.18
N PHE A 320 -25.08 -10.49 15.19
CA PHE A 320 -24.40 -10.57 16.48
C PHE A 320 -24.86 -11.76 17.34
N HIS A 321 -25.94 -12.46 16.96
CA HIS A 321 -26.47 -13.68 17.60
C HIS A 321 -26.03 -14.97 16.89
N ASP A 322 -24.82 -14.99 16.30
CA ASP A 322 -24.29 -16.18 15.64
C ASP A 322 -24.09 -17.33 16.65
N PRO A 323 -24.72 -18.52 16.44
CA PRO A 323 -24.66 -19.60 17.43
C PRO A 323 -23.25 -20.06 17.75
N GLN A 324 -22.32 -20.06 16.79
CA GLN A 324 -20.95 -20.52 17.02
C GLN A 324 -20.16 -19.50 17.86
N VAL A 325 -20.34 -18.19 17.63
CA VAL A 325 -19.75 -17.13 18.46
C VAL A 325 -20.27 -17.19 19.90
N TRP A 326 -21.57 -17.42 20.11
CA TRP A 326 -22.15 -17.52 21.45
C TRP A 326 -21.80 -18.82 22.17
N GLN A 327 -21.73 -19.95 21.47
CA GLN A 327 -21.19 -21.20 22.01
C GLN A 327 -19.71 -21.02 22.42
N TRP A 328 -18.89 -20.37 21.59
CA TRP A 328 -17.51 -20.05 21.97
C TRP A 328 -17.47 -19.20 23.25
N ALA A 329 -18.32 -18.17 23.35
CA ALA A 329 -18.40 -17.32 24.54
C ALA A 329 -18.74 -18.12 25.81
N GLN A 330 -19.70 -19.04 25.75
CA GLN A 330 -20.09 -19.88 26.90
C GLN A 330 -18.93 -20.73 27.45
N HIS A 331 -18.03 -21.20 26.59
CA HIS A 331 -16.92 -22.09 26.98
C HIS A 331 -15.63 -21.33 27.38
N ASN A 332 -15.55 -20.01 27.17
CA ASN A 332 -14.31 -19.22 27.34
C ASN A 332 -14.32 -18.25 28.53
N GLY A 333 -15.14 -18.52 29.57
CA GLY A 333 -15.07 -17.85 30.87
C GLY A 333 -15.15 -16.31 30.78
N GLU A 334 -14.18 -15.61 31.38
CA GLU A 334 -14.13 -14.14 31.40
C GLU A 334 -14.01 -13.52 29.99
N LYS A 335 -13.23 -14.13 29.07
CA LYS A 335 -13.18 -13.68 27.67
C LYS A 335 -14.55 -13.78 27.02
N GLY A 336 -15.29 -14.84 27.33
CA GLY A 336 -16.65 -15.07 26.86
C GLY A 336 -17.67 -14.06 27.40
N LYS A 337 -17.60 -13.73 28.68
CA LYS A 337 -18.42 -12.67 29.30
C LYS A 337 -18.14 -11.32 28.64
N LEU A 338 -16.86 -10.99 28.43
CA LEU A 338 -16.45 -9.75 27.77
C LEU A 338 -16.98 -9.69 26.33
N LEU A 339 -16.77 -10.74 25.53
CA LEU A 339 -17.29 -10.86 24.16
C LEU A 339 -18.82 -10.67 24.11
N THR A 340 -19.57 -11.35 24.98
CA THR A 340 -21.02 -11.18 25.10
C THR A 340 -21.40 -9.73 25.42
N GLY A 341 -20.65 -9.05 26.29
CA GLY A 341 -20.84 -7.64 26.59
C GLY A 341 -20.57 -6.73 25.38
N LEU A 342 -19.50 -6.97 24.64
CA LEU A 342 -19.14 -6.22 23.43
C LEU A 342 -20.18 -6.40 22.31
N LEU A 343 -20.65 -7.62 22.07
CA LEU A 343 -21.71 -7.91 21.08
C LEU A 343 -23.02 -7.20 21.42
N LYS A 344 -23.45 -7.25 22.69
CA LYS A 344 -24.65 -6.52 23.15
C LYS A 344 -24.50 -4.99 23.03
N LYS A 345 -23.31 -4.43 23.29
CA LYS A 345 -23.05 -3.01 23.03
C LYS A 345 -23.09 -2.68 21.54
N ALA A 346 -22.47 -3.50 20.70
CA ALA A 346 -22.46 -3.31 19.24
C ALA A 346 -23.87 -3.39 18.63
N GLU A 347 -24.71 -4.33 19.08
CA GLU A 347 -26.12 -4.43 18.68
C GLU A 347 -26.92 -3.15 18.98
N ASN A 348 -26.71 -2.56 20.17
CA ASN A 348 -27.38 -1.34 20.59
C ASN A 348 -26.69 -0.06 20.07
N PHE A 349 -25.72 -0.21 19.15
CA PHE A 349 -24.88 0.85 18.61
C PHE A 349 -24.23 1.71 19.71
N SER A 350 -23.88 1.09 20.85
CA SER A 350 -23.35 1.73 22.07
C SER A 350 -21.96 1.23 22.45
N LEU A 351 -21.23 0.62 21.51
CA LEU A 351 -19.85 0.23 21.71
C LEU A 351 -18.94 1.45 21.54
N GLU A 352 -18.49 2.00 22.66
CA GLU A 352 -17.45 3.03 22.72
C GLU A 352 -16.08 2.42 22.39
N PHE A 353 -15.25 3.15 21.64
CA PHE A 353 -14.00 2.61 21.11
C PHE A 353 -12.88 2.53 22.16
N TYR A 354 -12.65 3.61 22.92
CA TYR A 354 -11.53 3.70 23.87
C TYR A 354 -11.91 3.43 25.33
N MET A 355 -13.20 3.22 25.61
CA MET A 355 -13.74 3.02 26.98
C MET A 355 -14.08 1.53 27.21
N LEU A 356 -13.10 0.65 27.01
CA LEU A 356 -13.27 -0.77 27.36
C LEU A 356 -12.88 -1.03 28.83
N PRO A 357 -13.57 -1.93 29.54
CA PRO A 357 -13.30 -2.18 30.96
C PRO A 357 -11.85 -2.62 31.21
N GLY A 358 -11.14 -1.88 32.06
CA GLY A 358 -9.77 -2.21 32.49
C GLY A 358 -8.64 -1.57 31.67
N GLU A 359 -8.93 -0.84 30.59
CA GLU A 359 -7.91 -0.10 29.84
C GLU A 359 -7.83 1.36 30.30
N THR A 360 -6.68 1.75 30.85
CA THR A 360 -6.38 3.15 31.23
C THR A 360 -5.29 3.79 30.36
N ASP A 361 -4.54 2.98 29.61
CA ASP A 361 -3.39 3.41 28.80
C ASP A 361 -3.77 3.51 27.32
N TRP A 362 -4.58 4.53 27.03
CA TRP A 362 -5.09 4.84 25.69
C TRP A 362 -3.99 5.19 24.67
N ALA A 363 -2.78 5.56 25.13
CA ALA A 363 -1.64 5.82 24.27
C ALA A 363 -1.14 4.56 23.54
N LYS A 364 -1.54 3.36 24.00
CA LYS A 364 -1.22 2.05 23.39
C LYS A 364 -2.32 1.50 22.48
N ILE A 365 -3.48 2.15 22.40
CA ILE A 365 -4.59 1.71 21.53
C ILE A 365 -4.33 2.25 20.12
N VAL A 366 -4.46 1.42 19.08
CA VAL A 366 -4.40 1.94 17.70
C VAL A 366 -5.64 2.81 17.45
N PRO A 367 -5.50 4.07 17.02
CA PRO A 367 -6.65 4.93 16.80
C PRO A 367 -7.55 4.41 15.68
N PHE A 368 -8.83 4.76 15.74
CA PHE A 368 -9.72 4.54 14.60
C PHE A 368 -9.26 5.39 13.40
N PRO A 369 -9.07 4.82 12.18
CA PRO A 369 -8.43 5.51 11.06
C PRO A 369 -9.06 6.85 10.67
N TYR A 370 -10.38 6.99 10.80
CA TYR A 370 -11.05 8.28 10.62
C TYR A 370 -11.11 9.02 11.96
N SER A 371 -10.30 10.06 12.13
CA SER A 371 -10.40 11.00 13.26
C SER A 371 -10.01 12.41 12.79
N GLY A 372 -10.65 13.43 13.35
CA GLY A 372 -10.37 14.82 13.02
C GLY A 372 -11.32 15.82 13.69
N PRO A 373 -11.25 17.12 13.37
CA PRO A 373 -11.94 18.18 14.12
C PRO A 373 -13.48 18.09 14.21
N LYS A 374 -14.11 17.26 13.36
CA LYS A 374 -15.56 17.03 13.33
C LYS A 374 -15.98 15.65 13.86
N PHE A 375 -15.02 14.76 14.08
CA PHE A 375 -15.26 13.40 14.52
C PHE A 375 -14.11 12.97 15.41
N ASP A 376 -14.38 12.97 16.72
CA ASP A 376 -13.48 12.46 17.72
C ASP A 376 -14.09 11.20 18.33
N ALA A 377 -13.44 10.06 18.10
CA ALA A 377 -13.85 8.80 18.69
C ALA A 377 -13.54 8.71 20.20
N TRP A 378 -12.88 9.73 20.79
CA TRP A 378 -12.76 9.93 22.25
C TRP A 378 -13.99 10.60 22.87
N ALA A 379 -14.83 11.29 22.09
CA ALA A 379 -16.02 11.94 22.62
C ALA A 379 -17.12 10.93 22.99
N SER A 380 -18.03 11.32 23.88
CA SER A 380 -19.19 10.51 24.27
C SER A 380 -20.03 10.10 23.05
N PHE A 381 -20.47 8.84 23.00
CA PHE A 381 -21.10 8.25 21.82
C PHE A 381 -22.60 8.61 21.65
N ASP A 382 -22.85 9.91 21.49
CA ASP A 382 -24.16 10.53 21.38
C ASP A 382 -24.86 10.27 20.02
N SER A 383 -26.09 10.77 19.88
CA SER A 383 -26.89 10.62 18.66
C SER A 383 -26.27 11.32 17.45
N VAL A 384 -25.55 12.43 17.65
CA VAL A 384 -24.92 13.21 16.58
C VAL A 384 -23.70 12.46 16.03
N MET A 385 -22.86 11.89 16.89
CA MET A 385 -21.72 11.06 16.48
C MET A 385 -22.17 9.78 15.75
N ARG A 386 -23.25 9.13 16.22
CA ARG A 386 -23.87 7.99 15.50
C ARG A 386 -24.33 8.38 14.10
N GLU A 387 -24.97 9.54 13.95
CA GLU A 387 -25.40 10.01 12.63
C GLU A 387 -24.19 10.35 11.74
N ILE A 388 -23.16 11.01 12.28
CA ILE A 388 -21.92 11.33 11.55
C ILE A 388 -21.25 10.06 11.04
N LEU A 389 -21.11 9.02 11.88
CA LEU A 389 -20.56 7.72 11.46
C LEU A 389 -21.43 7.01 10.43
N THR A 390 -22.75 7.00 10.62
CA THR A 390 -23.69 6.38 9.67
C THR A 390 -23.63 7.08 8.30
N ARG A 391 -23.54 8.41 8.30
CA ARG A 391 -23.31 9.23 7.09
C ARG A 391 -21.92 8.98 6.50
N LEU A 392 -20.89 8.74 7.32
CA LEU A 392 -19.54 8.42 6.84
C LEU A 392 -19.57 7.12 6.02
N TYR A 393 -20.17 6.05 6.55
CA TYR A 393 -20.22 4.75 5.86
C TYR A 393 -21.18 4.79 4.66
N SER A 394 -22.32 5.47 4.79
CA SER A 394 -23.28 5.65 3.70
C SER A 394 -22.71 6.45 2.51
N ASN A 395 -21.80 7.40 2.76
CA ASN A 395 -21.13 8.18 1.73
C ASN A 395 -19.69 7.70 1.44
N HIS A 396 -19.28 6.52 1.89
CA HIS A 396 -17.92 5.96 1.66
C HIS A 396 -16.78 6.92 2.08
N GLY A 397 -16.95 7.70 3.15
CA GLY A 397 -15.98 8.71 3.61
C GLY A 397 -16.01 10.06 2.86
N ARG A 398 -16.65 10.13 1.69
CA ARG A 398 -16.53 11.21 0.67
C ARG A 398 -16.78 12.66 1.12
N ARG A 399 -17.42 12.92 2.28
CA ARG A 399 -17.93 14.27 2.61
C ARG A 399 -17.69 14.80 4.04
N ILE A 400 -17.00 14.09 4.93
CA ILE A 400 -16.96 14.47 6.36
C ILE A 400 -15.59 14.98 6.84
N THR A 401 -14.47 14.43 6.37
CA THR A 401 -13.10 14.86 6.77
C THR A 401 -12.70 16.25 6.26
N HIS A 402 -13.45 16.77 5.30
CA HIS A 402 -13.27 18.09 4.70
C HIS A 402 -14.34 19.06 5.20
N GLY A 403 -14.04 20.36 5.18
CA GLY A 403 -15.03 21.42 5.47
C GLY A 403 -16.23 21.32 4.52
N ARG A 404 -17.33 22.03 4.82
CA ARG A 404 -18.34 22.28 3.77
C ARG A 404 -17.60 22.95 2.59
N ARG A 405 -17.74 22.38 1.39
CA ARG A 405 -17.64 23.16 0.15
C ARG A 405 -18.81 24.14 0.14
#